data_AF-A0A6J6CT95-F1
#
_entry.id   AF-A0A6J6CT95-F1
#
_cell.length_a   1.000
_cell.length_b   1.000
_cell.length_c   1.000
_cell.angle_alpha   90.00
_cell.angle_beta   90.00
_cell.angle_gamma   90.00
#
_symmetry.space_group_name_H-M   'P 1'
#
loop_
_entity.id
_entity.type
_entity.pdbx_description
1 polymer ?
#
loop_
_entity_poly.entity_id
_entity_poly.type
_entity_poly.pdbx_seq_one_letter_code
_entity_poly.pdbx_strand_id
1 'polypeptide(L)'
;MLEGMSVNSLRRGLRRLLTSVAAIAVVASGLVSVNVATEAQPAAAADLSQFRAGNIISDSLFWDSNAMTVAQIQDFLNAKVPSCQSGYVCLKDYRETTWTTTANPMCAAYTGAANETAATIIFKVAKACGVSQKAILVMLQKEQGLVTHTWPSGWRYTAAMGAGCPDTAACDSDYYGFFNQVRYGSYLLKRYTQPPGTGPGTWWDTRFDLMKPVGRVSQIQYHPNIACGTQDVYIENQATHALYLYTPYTPNSAALAAGYSTGDGCSAYGNRNFFNYYTDWFGSTQASVPAITAYPAITGTARVGSTLTAGNGTYSGSPTS
;
A
#
# COMPACT_ATOMS: atom_id res chain seq x y z
N MET A 1 -75.66 -40.94 -19.40
CA MET A 1 -74.98 -42.24 -19.23
C MET A 1 -74.09 -42.07 -18.01
N LEU A 2 -74.68 -42.21 -16.81
CA LEU A 2 -74.80 -43.47 -16.04
C LEU A 2 -73.41 -43.92 -15.58
N GLU A 3 -73.05 -44.13 -14.31
CA GLU A 3 -73.73 -44.21 -13.01
C GLU A 3 -72.60 -44.11 -11.96
N GLY A 4 -72.74 -43.36 -10.86
CA GLY A 4 -73.04 -43.94 -9.55
C GLY A 4 -71.80 -43.84 -8.64
N MET A 5 -71.83 -43.53 -7.34
CA MET A 5 -72.88 -43.62 -6.35
C MET A 5 -72.60 -42.68 -5.16
N SER A 6 -73.70 -42.18 -4.60
CA SER A 6 -73.99 -41.90 -3.17
C SER A 6 -73.09 -40.91 -2.40
N VAL A 7 -73.47 -39.65 -2.16
CA VAL A 7 -74.60 -39.09 -1.37
C VAL A 7 -74.34 -39.07 0.15
N ASN A 8 -74.64 -37.89 0.71
CA ASN A 8 -74.82 -37.49 2.11
C ASN A 8 -73.61 -36.94 2.89
N SER A 9 -73.70 -35.84 3.64
CA SER A 9 -74.66 -34.71 3.73
C SER A 9 -74.24 -33.88 4.95
N LEU A 10 -74.63 -32.60 4.95
CA LEU A 10 -75.02 -31.81 6.14
C LEU A 10 -73.88 -31.42 7.11
N ARG A 11 -73.38 -30.17 7.01
CA ARG A 11 -73.91 -28.94 7.66
C ARG A 11 -73.53 -28.78 9.14
N ARG A 12 -72.79 -27.68 9.37
CA ARG A 12 -72.90 -26.69 10.46
C ARG A 12 -72.23 -26.97 11.81
N GLY A 13 -71.54 -25.93 12.28
CA GLY A 13 -71.40 -25.61 13.71
C GLY A 13 -70.02 -25.93 14.27
N LEU A 14 -69.01 -25.06 14.10
CA LEU A 14 -68.68 -23.97 15.02
C LEU A 14 -68.06 -24.44 16.36
N ARG A 15 -66.78 -24.07 16.54
CA ARG A 15 -66.07 -23.80 17.81
C ARG A 15 -65.69 -24.99 18.71
N ARG A 16 -64.38 -25.28 18.73
CA ARG A 16 -63.43 -25.20 19.88
C ARG A 16 -62.30 -26.21 19.62
N LEU A 17 -61.16 -25.75 19.12
CA LEU A 17 -59.96 -25.43 19.91
C LEU A 17 -59.53 -26.61 20.79
N LEU A 18 -58.54 -27.37 20.31
CA LEU A 18 -57.35 -27.81 21.04
C LEU A 18 -56.43 -28.65 20.14
N THR A 19 -55.29 -28.03 19.81
CA THR A 19 -53.95 -28.62 19.76
C THR A 19 -53.67 -29.85 18.89
N SER A 20 -52.93 -29.64 17.81
CA SER A 20 -51.72 -30.44 17.51
C SER A 20 -50.78 -29.61 16.64
N VAL A 21 -49.66 -29.21 17.25
CA VAL A 21 -48.51 -28.57 16.61
C VAL A 21 -47.75 -29.66 15.84
N ALA A 22 -47.70 -29.55 14.51
CA ALA A 22 -46.71 -30.25 13.70
C ALA A 22 -45.78 -29.19 13.12
N ALA A 23 -44.58 -29.12 13.70
CA ALA A 23 -43.54 -28.17 13.35
C ALA A 23 -42.99 -28.47 11.95
N ILE A 24 -43.02 -27.44 11.09
CA ILE A 24 -42.26 -27.36 9.85
C ILE A 24 -40.85 -26.92 10.24
N ALA A 25 -39.86 -27.80 10.08
CA ALA A 25 -38.45 -27.44 10.16
C ALA A 25 -37.83 -27.58 8.77
N VAL A 26 -37.93 -26.50 7.97
CA VAL A 26 -37.09 -26.30 6.79
C VAL A 26 -35.70 -25.92 7.31
N VAL A 27 -34.71 -26.78 7.09
CA VAL A 27 -33.30 -26.50 7.38
C VAL A 27 -32.82 -25.49 6.35
N ALA A 28 -32.89 -24.21 6.70
CA ALA A 28 -32.17 -23.15 6.01
C ALA A 28 -30.73 -23.15 6.53
N SER A 29 -29.81 -23.70 5.74
CA SER A 29 -28.37 -23.59 5.97
C SER A 29 -27.93 -22.14 5.74
N GLY A 30 -28.06 -21.31 6.77
CA GLY A 30 -27.49 -19.97 6.80
C GLY A 30 -25.98 -20.05 6.85
N LEU A 31 -25.32 -19.62 5.78
CA LEU A 31 -23.90 -19.27 5.78
C LEU A 31 -23.73 -18.08 6.74
N VAL A 32 -23.22 -18.34 7.93
CA VAL A 32 -22.78 -17.30 8.86
C VAL A 32 -21.48 -16.73 8.28
N SER A 33 -21.57 -15.59 7.61
CA SER A 33 -20.41 -14.77 7.28
C SER A 33 -19.77 -14.30 8.59
N VAL A 34 -18.70 -14.97 9.02
CA VAL A 34 -17.81 -14.44 10.05
C VAL A 34 -17.09 -13.24 9.47
N ASN A 35 -17.69 -12.06 9.64
CA ASN A 35 -16.98 -10.80 9.49
C ASN A 35 -15.94 -10.74 10.61
N VAL A 36 -14.71 -11.17 10.32
CA VAL A 36 -13.57 -10.83 11.15
C VAL A 36 -13.33 -9.34 10.93
N ALA A 37 -14.01 -8.51 11.72
CA ALA A 37 -13.63 -7.13 11.90
C ALA A 37 -12.25 -7.17 12.59
N THR A 38 -11.19 -7.03 11.81
CA THR A 38 -9.90 -6.60 12.35
C THR A 38 -10.14 -5.23 12.95
N GLU A 39 -10.24 -5.17 14.28
CA GLU A 39 -10.25 -3.90 15.00
C GLU A 39 -9.02 -3.11 14.54
N ALA A 40 -9.27 -1.95 13.94
CA ALA A 40 -8.21 -1.00 13.66
C ALA A 40 -7.64 -0.57 15.01
N GLN A 41 -6.46 -1.09 15.33
CA GLN A 41 -5.66 -0.65 16.47
C GLN A 41 -5.59 0.89 16.41
N PRO A 42 -5.84 1.62 17.51
CA PRO A 42 -5.81 3.08 17.50
C PRO A 42 -4.50 3.53 16.86
N ALA A 43 -4.58 4.46 15.90
CA ALA A 43 -3.42 4.97 15.19
C ALA A 43 -2.50 5.66 16.20
N ALA A 44 -1.55 4.89 16.75
CA ALA A 44 -0.44 5.45 17.48
C ALA A 44 0.40 6.21 16.45
N ALA A 45 0.72 7.47 16.76
CA ALA A 45 1.64 8.24 15.95
C ALA A 45 2.96 7.45 15.76
N ALA A 46 3.55 7.56 14.58
CA ALA A 46 4.77 6.87 14.22
C ALA A 46 5.86 7.07 15.27
N ASP A 47 6.39 5.97 15.78
CA ASP A 47 7.56 5.99 16.65
C ASP A 47 8.82 6.17 15.78
N LEU A 48 9.25 7.41 15.64
CA LEU A 48 10.45 7.78 14.87
C LEU A 48 11.74 7.19 15.43
N SER A 49 11.78 6.69 16.66
CA SER A 49 12.95 5.98 17.17
C SER A 49 13.19 4.65 16.43
N GLN A 50 12.18 4.15 15.73
CA GLN A 50 12.27 2.94 14.89
C GLN A 50 12.76 3.24 13.46
N PHE A 51 13.01 4.51 13.11
CA PHE A 51 13.57 4.85 11.81
C PHE A 51 14.96 4.22 11.65
N ARG A 52 15.11 3.38 10.62
CA ARG A 52 16.39 2.75 10.26
C ARG A 52 16.86 3.33 8.93
N ALA A 53 17.91 4.16 8.97
CA ALA A 53 18.47 4.79 7.77
C ALA A 53 18.84 3.75 6.69
N GLY A 54 19.39 2.60 7.08
CA GLY A 54 19.76 1.53 6.16
C GLY A 54 18.61 0.70 5.59
N ASN A 55 17.43 0.78 6.20
CA ASN A 55 16.24 -0.01 5.86
C ASN A 55 14.98 0.77 6.24
N ILE A 56 14.66 1.80 5.46
CA ILE A 56 13.53 2.71 5.71
C ILE A 56 12.21 1.93 5.65
N ILE A 57 12.12 1.01 4.68
CA ILE A 57 10.99 0.10 4.45
C ILE A 57 11.51 -1.17 3.79
N SER A 58 10.89 -2.32 4.09
CA SER A 58 11.26 -3.60 3.46
C SER A 58 10.86 -3.65 1.99
N ASP A 59 11.64 -4.36 1.17
CA ASP A 59 11.34 -4.58 -0.24
C ASP A 59 9.96 -5.23 -0.45
N SER A 60 9.60 -6.18 0.41
CA SER A 60 8.30 -6.86 0.38
C SER A 60 7.10 -5.93 0.56
N LEU A 61 7.25 -4.80 1.25
CA LEU A 61 6.18 -3.82 1.44
C LEU A 61 6.21 -2.73 0.36
N PHE A 62 7.40 -2.31 -0.08
CA PHE A 62 7.56 -1.23 -1.05
C PHE A 62 7.24 -1.67 -2.48
N TRP A 63 7.53 -2.92 -2.84
CA TRP A 63 7.32 -3.48 -4.18
C TRP A 63 6.06 -4.36 -4.28
N ASP A 64 5.23 -4.43 -3.23
CA ASP A 64 3.95 -5.14 -3.28
C ASP A 64 2.90 -4.38 -4.09
N SER A 65 2.89 -4.63 -5.41
CA SER A 65 1.88 -4.09 -6.32
C SER A 65 0.46 -4.63 -6.10
N ASN A 66 0.24 -5.51 -5.12
CA ASN A 66 -1.10 -6.01 -4.75
C ASN A 66 -1.58 -5.43 -3.41
N ALA A 67 -0.86 -4.47 -2.83
CA ALA A 67 -1.11 -3.98 -1.47
C ALA A 67 -2.51 -3.36 -1.28
N MET A 68 -3.10 -2.79 -2.34
CA MET A 68 -4.45 -2.22 -2.30
C MET A 68 -5.17 -2.39 -3.65
N THR A 69 -6.48 -2.68 -3.58
CA THR A 69 -7.41 -2.60 -4.72
C THR A 69 -7.83 -1.15 -4.98
N VAL A 70 -8.43 -0.88 -6.16
CA VAL A 70 -8.99 0.45 -6.48
C VAL A 70 -9.97 0.94 -5.41
N ALA A 71 -10.87 0.06 -4.93
CA ALA A 71 -11.84 0.40 -3.90
C ALA A 71 -11.16 0.80 -2.58
N GLN A 72 -10.18 0.02 -2.12
CA GLN A 72 -9.42 0.34 -0.91
C GLN A 72 -8.66 1.66 -1.02
N ILE A 73 -8.10 1.99 -2.18
CA ILE A 73 -7.43 3.28 -2.41
C ILE A 73 -8.46 4.41 -2.33
N GLN A 74 -9.61 4.25 -3.00
CA GLN A 74 -10.66 5.26 -2.98
C GLN A 74 -11.20 5.50 -1.56
N ASP A 75 -11.44 4.42 -0.80
CA ASP A 75 -11.89 4.50 0.59
C ASP A 75 -10.85 5.19 1.48
N PHE A 76 -9.56 4.87 1.27
CA PHE A 76 -8.47 5.54 1.96
C PHE A 76 -8.44 7.04 1.67
N LEU A 77 -8.55 7.44 0.40
CA LEU A 77 -8.58 8.86 0.00
C LEU A 77 -9.81 9.59 0.59
N ASN A 78 -10.98 8.94 0.57
CA ASN A 78 -12.20 9.47 1.19
C ASN A 78 -12.03 9.68 2.69
N ALA A 79 -11.39 8.74 3.39
CA ALA A 79 -11.13 8.82 4.82
C ALA A 79 -10.12 9.92 5.18
N LYS A 80 -9.10 10.16 4.34
CA LYS A 80 -8.10 11.22 4.58
C LYS A 80 -8.65 12.63 4.38
N VAL A 81 -9.62 12.81 3.48
CA VAL A 81 -10.26 14.10 3.23
C VAL A 81 -11.79 13.94 3.20
N PRO A 82 -12.47 13.86 4.37
CA PRO A 82 -13.93 13.71 4.41
C PRO A 82 -14.68 14.89 3.77
N SER A 83 -14.11 16.09 3.87
CA SER A 83 -14.65 17.32 3.27
C SER A 83 -13.60 18.00 2.41
N CYS A 84 -13.96 18.29 1.15
CA CYS A 84 -13.16 19.13 0.27
C CYS A 84 -13.67 20.57 0.32
N GLN A 85 -12.76 21.54 0.29
CA GLN A 85 -13.14 22.94 0.25
C GLN A 85 -13.86 23.27 -1.06
N SER A 86 -14.96 24.01 -0.95
CA SER A 86 -15.72 24.48 -2.11
C SER A 86 -14.83 25.23 -3.11
N GLY A 87 -14.99 24.94 -4.40
CA GLY A 87 -14.19 25.50 -5.49
C GLY A 87 -12.90 24.75 -5.79
N TYR A 88 -12.55 23.71 -5.03
CA TYR A 88 -11.39 22.86 -5.28
C TYR A 88 -11.80 21.41 -5.58
N VAL A 89 -10.94 20.70 -6.30
CA VAL A 89 -11.06 19.26 -6.53
C VAL A 89 -10.00 18.56 -5.71
N CYS A 90 -10.39 17.85 -4.65
CA CYS A 90 -9.48 17.07 -3.82
C CYS A 90 -9.13 15.74 -4.49
N LEU A 91 -8.01 15.11 -4.08
CA LEU A 91 -7.50 13.91 -4.74
C LEU A 91 -8.54 12.79 -4.82
N LYS A 92 -9.39 12.64 -3.80
CA LYS A 92 -10.47 11.65 -3.76
C LYS A 92 -11.53 11.83 -4.87
N ASP A 93 -11.72 13.06 -5.35
CA ASP A 93 -12.72 13.42 -6.37
C ASP A 93 -12.06 13.68 -7.74
N TYR A 94 -10.72 13.67 -7.80
CA TYR A 94 -9.96 13.97 -9.01
C TYR A 94 -10.18 12.91 -10.09
N ARG A 95 -10.30 13.41 -11.33
CA ARG A 95 -10.45 12.58 -12.54
C ARG A 95 -9.61 13.12 -13.68
N GLU A 96 -9.07 12.22 -14.48
CA GLU A 96 -8.27 12.56 -15.66
C GLU A 96 -8.47 11.52 -16.76
N THR A 97 -8.50 11.95 -18.01
CA THR A 97 -8.42 11.04 -19.17
C THR A 97 -6.96 10.70 -19.42
N THR A 98 -6.64 9.42 -19.36
CA THR A 98 -5.29 8.90 -19.56
C THR A 98 -5.16 8.25 -20.93
N TRP A 99 -3.93 7.99 -21.36
CA TRP A 99 -3.63 7.32 -22.63
C TRP A 99 -2.86 6.02 -22.43
N THR A 100 -2.91 5.17 -23.45
CA THR A 100 -2.17 3.91 -23.45
C THR A 100 -0.68 4.17 -23.64
N THR A 101 0.15 3.53 -22.83
CA THR A 101 1.62 3.55 -22.96
C THR A 101 2.15 2.14 -23.17
N THR A 102 3.22 2.01 -23.95
CA THR A 102 3.91 0.74 -24.17
C THR A 102 4.73 0.30 -22.95
N ALA A 103 5.10 -0.98 -22.93
CA ALA A 103 5.98 -1.54 -21.93
C ALA A 103 7.44 -1.12 -22.17
N ASN A 104 8.21 -1.04 -21.10
CA ASN A 104 9.67 -0.88 -21.10
C ASN A 104 10.25 -1.65 -19.89
N PRO A 105 11.58 -1.65 -19.66
CA PRO A 105 12.20 -2.38 -18.54
C PRO A 105 11.70 -2.00 -17.13
N MET A 106 11.16 -0.80 -16.95
CA MET A 106 10.71 -0.28 -15.65
C MET A 106 9.22 -0.56 -15.42
N CYS A 107 8.39 -0.42 -16.46
CA CYS A 107 6.96 -0.58 -16.33
C CYS A 107 6.39 -1.36 -17.52
N ALA A 108 5.46 -2.28 -17.22
CA ALA A 108 4.58 -2.88 -18.20
C ALA A 108 3.71 -1.82 -18.92
N ALA A 109 3.02 -2.27 -19.96
CA ALA A 109 2.07 -1.44 -20.67
C ALA A 109 0.95 -0.97 -19.74
N TYR A 110 0.49 0.26 -19.96
CA TYR A 110 -0.66 0.85 -19.28
C TYR A 110 -1.73 1.07 -20.33
N THR A 111 -2.94 0.57 -20.12
CA THR A 111 -4.07 0.84 -21.03
C THR A 111 -4.81 2.07 -20.54
N GLY A 112 -4.88 3.14 -21.33
CA GLY A 112 -5.58 4.37 -20.95
C GLY A 112 -7.11 4.26 -20.96
N ALA A 113 -7.79 5.17 -20.28
CA ALA A 113 -9.23 5.32 -20.33
C ALA A 113 -9.67 6.77 -20.05
N ALA A 114 -10.89 7.11 -20.44
CA ALA A 114 -11.48 8.41 -20.14
C ALA A 114 -11.91 8.52 -18.67
N ASN A 115 -11.75 9.71 -18.08
CA ASN A 115 -12.27 10.07 -16.75
C ASN A 115 -11.89 9.09 -15.61
N GLU A 116 -10.67 8.56 -15.62
CA GLU A 116 -10.19 7.68 -14.56
C GLU A 116 -10.06 8.45 -13.25
N THR A 117 -10.48 7.81 -12.15
CA THR A 117 -10.24 8.36 -10.81
C THR A 117 -8.76 8.34 -10.48
N ALA A 118 -8.33 9.19 -9.55
CA ALA A 118 -6.99 9.10 -8.96
C ALA A 118 -6.69 7.70 -8.41
N ALA A 119 -7.67 7.05 -7.77
CA ALA A 119 -7.54 5.68 -7.26
C ALA A 119 -7.25 4.65 -8.36
N THR A 120 -7.95 4.75 -9.49
CA THR A 120 -7.73 3.89 -10.67
C THR A 120 -6.35 4.11 -11.27
N ILE A 121 -5.93 5.37 -11.40
CA ILE A 121 -4.61 5.74 -11.93
C ILE A 121 -3.50 5.16 -11.04
N ILE A 122 -3.56 5.39 -9.72
CA ILE A 122 -2.60 4.86 -8.74
C ILE A 122 -2.53 3.33 -8.83
N PHE A 123 -3.69 2.65 -8.83
CA PHE A 123 -3.74 1.20 -8.92
C PHE A 123 -3.05 0.67 -10.19
N LYS A 124 -3.43 1.19 -11.35
CA LYS A 124 -2.92 0.70 -12.64
C LYS A 124 -1.44 1.00 -12.82
N VAL A 125 -0.96 2.16 -12.37
CA VAL A 125 0.48 2.49 -12.41
C VAL A 125 1.27 1.58 -11.46
N ALA A 126 0.79 1.38 -10.22
CA ALA A 126 1.39 0.45 -9.27
C ALA A 126 1.55 -0.96 -9.87
N LYS A 127 0.49 -1.47 -10.51
CA LYS A 127 0.53 -2.76 -11.24
C LYS A 127 1.53 -2.74 -12.39
N ALA A 128 1.55 -1.68 -13.19
CA ALA A 128 2.43 -1.61 -14.35
C ALA A 128 3.92 -1.56 -13.95
N CYS A 129 4.28 -0.78 -12.93
CA CYS A 129 5.68 -0.56 -12.53
C CYS A 129 6.18 -1.49 -11.42
N GLY A 130 5.30 -2.31 -10.83
CA GLY A 130 5.65 -3.20 -9.73
C GLY A 130 5.99 -2.47 -8.44
N VAL A 131 5.26 -1.39 -8.13
CA VAL A 131 5.42 -0.57 -6.92
C VAL A 131 4.15 -0.64 -6.08
N SER A 132 4.27 -0.57 -4.76
CA SER A 132 3.11 -0.60 -3.86
C SER A 132 2.21 0.62 -3.99
N GLN A 133 0.90 0.40 -4.02
CA GLN A 133 -0.10 1.48 -3.96
C GLN A 133 0.06 2.32 -2.69
N LYS A 134 0.39 1.67 -1.56
CA LYS A 134 0.68 2.34 -0.28
C LYS A 134 1.89 3.25 -0.40
N ALA A 135 2.96 2.79 -1.05
CA ALA A 135 4.16 3.60 -1.28
C ALA A 135 3.87 4.80 -2.19
N ILE A 136 3.10 4.63 -3.27
CA ILE A 136 2.71 5.75 -4.15
C ILE A 136 1.90 6.80 -3.37
N LEU A 137 0.93 6.38 -2.54
CA LEU A 137 0.15 7.31 -1.70
C LEU A 137 1.05 8.11 -0.75
N VAL A 138 2.02 7.45 -0.12
CA VAL A 138 2.97 8.13 0.77
C VAL A 138 3.86 9.10 0.00
N MET A 139 4.32 8.74 -1.19
CA MET A 139 5.11 9.65 -2.04
C MET A 139 4.29 10.88 -2.45
N LEU A 140 3.04 10.72 -2.91
CA LEU A 140 2.16 11.86 -3.24
C LEU A 140 1.99 12.83 -2.06
N GLN A 141 1.92 12.30 -0.84
CA GLN A 141 1.84 13.12 0.36
C GLN A 141 3.17 13.80 0.70
N LYS A 142 4.26 13.05 0.66
CA LYS A 142 5.59 13.56 0.98
C LYS A 142 5.98 14.69 0.03
N GLU A 143 5.70 14.53 -1.26
CA GLU A 143 6.19 15.44 -2.31
C GLU A 143 5.27 16.65 -2.50
N GLN A 144 3.95 16.52 -2.36
CA GLN A 144 2.99 17.61 -2.60
C GLN A 144 1.94 17.82 -1.51
N GLY A 145 1.96 17.05 -0.42
CA GLY A 145 0.93 17.07 0.61
C GLY A 145 -0.46 16.68 0.09
N LEU A 146 -0.52 16.02 -1.07
CA LEU A 146 -1.72 15.96 -1.90
C LEU A 146 -2.82 15.05 -1.31
N VAL A 147 -2.45 13.99 -0.60
CA VAL A 147 -3.38 12.98 -0.08
C VAL A 147 -4.29 13.56 1.01
N THR A 148 -3.77 14.44 1.85
CA THR A 148 -4.54 15.07 2.95
C THR A 148 -5.02 16.48 2.63
N HIS A 149 -4.78 16.98 1.41
CA HIS A 149 -5.05 18.37 1.05
C HIS A 149 -6.54 18.61 0.81
N THR A 150 -7.13 19.61 1.50
CA THR A 150 -8.55 19.97 1.37
C THR A 150 -8.83 21.05 0.32
N TRP A 151 -7.79 21.70 -0.19
CA TRP A 151 -7.83 22.83 -1.14
C TRP A 151 -6.66 22.82 -2.15
N PRO A 152 -6.40 21.71 -2.87
CA PRO A 152 -5.19 21.58 -3.69
C PRO A 152 -5.20 22.53 -4.88
N SER A 153 -4.10 23.26 -5.06
CA SER A 153 -3.87 24.04 -6.29
C SER A 153 -3.61 23.11 -7.47
N GLY A 154 -3.88 23.59 -8.69
CA GLY A 154 -3.61 22.84 -9.92
C GLY A 154 -2.15 22.35 -10.03
N TRP A 155 -1.19 23.16 -9.54
CA TRP A 155 0.23 22.81 -9.54
C TRP A 155 0.55 21.49 -8.81
N ARG A 156 -0.20 21.15 -7.77
CA ARG A 156 -0.02 19.88 -7.06
C ARG A 156 -0.36 18.67 -7.92
N TYR A 157 -1.24 18.81 -8.91
CA TYR A 157 -1.50 17.75 -9.88
C TYR A 157 -0.47 17.76 -11.02
N THR A 158 -0.02 18.95 -11.41
CA THR A 158 1.05 19.14 -12.41
C THR A 158 2.35 18.44 -12.01
N ALA A 159 2.74 18.53 -10.73
CA ALA A 159 4.00 17.99 -10.20
C ALA A 159 3.77 17.03 -9.00
N ALA A 160 2.74 16.19 -9.07
CA ALA A 160 2.21 15.38 -7.96
C ALA A 160 3.21 14.53 -7.17
N MET A 161 4.28 14.05 -7.81
CA MET A 161 5.34 13.28 -7.15
C MET A 161 6.69 14.02 -7.15
N GLY A 162 6.73 15.29 -7.54
CA GLY A 162 7.98 16.04 -7.69
C GLY A 162 8.95 15.45 -8.71
N ALA A 163 8.49 14.53 -9.56
CA ALA A 163 9.33 13.82 -10.50
C ALA A 163 9.63 14.71 -11.71
N GLY A 164 10.92 14.84 -12.07
CA GLY A 164 11.36 15.75 -13.12
C GLY A 164 11.42 17.22 -12.69
N CYS A 165 11.47 17.51 -11.38
CA CYS A 165 11.59 18.85 -10.83
C CYS A 165 12.95 19.07 -10.16
N PRO A 166 14.00 19.46 -10.91
CA PRO A 166 15.30 19.77 -10.31
C PRO A 166 15.23 21.05 -9.46
N ASP A 167 15.93 21.08 -8.32
CA ASP A 167 15.91 22.24 -7.39
C ASP A 167 16.40 23.56 -8.02
N THR A 168 17.21 23.47 -9.08
CA THR A 168 17.85 24.63 -9.73
C THR A 168 17.24 24.99 -11.09
N ALA A 169 16.16 24.34 -11.51
CA ALA A 169 15.50 24.66 -12.78
C ALA A 169 13.98 24.42 -12.71
N ALA A 170 13.28 24.80 -13.78
CA ALA A 170 11.86 24.48 -13.88
C ALA A 170 11.66 22.95 -13.98
N CYS A 171 10.52 22.48 -13.49
CA CYS A 171 10.10 21.11 -13.74
C CYS A 171 9.97 20.85 -15.24
N ASP A 172 10.35 19.64 -15.65
CA ASP A 172 10.22 19.18 -17.03
C ASP A 172 8.74 19.01 -17.38
N SER A 173 8.29 19.77 -18.37
CA SER A 173 6.90 19.83 -18.80
C SER A 173 6.39 18.53 -19.42
N ASP A 174 7.30 17.68 -19.92
CA ASP A 174 6.92 16.39 -20.53
C ASP A 174 6.29 15.45 -19.49
N TYR A 175 6.53 15.70 -18.19
CA TYR A 175 5.97 14.91 -17.09
C TYR A 175 4.82 15.60 -16.36
N TYR A 176 4.28 16.70 -16.88
CA TYR A 176 3.15 17.39 -16.26
C TYR A 176 1.84 16.59 -16.32
N GLY A 177 1.06 16.69 -15.24
CA GLY A 177 -0.23 16.03 -15.08
C GLY A 177 -0.18 14.87 -14.09
N PHE A 178 -1.30 14.58 -13.42
CA PHE A 178 -1.30 13.63 -12.31
C PHE A 178 -0.95 12.22 -12.79
N PHE A 179 -1.51 11.77 -13.92
CA PHE A 179 -1.14 10.48 -14.51
C PHE A 179 0.36 10.39 -14.84
N ASN A 180 0.91 11.42 -15.50
CA ASN A 180 2.33 11.47 -15.87
C ASN A 180 3.25 11.45 -14.65
N GLN A 181 2.92 12.23 -13.62
CA GLN A 181 3.70 12.28 -12.38
C GLN A 181 3.66 10.94 -11.62
N VAL A 182 2.48 10.32 -11.50
CA VAL A 182 2.35 9.01 -10.84
C VAL A 182 3.13 7.95 -11.61
N ARG A 183 3.02 7.93 -12.95
CA ARG A 183 3.76 7.00 -13.81
C ARG A 183 5.26 7.23 -13.78
N TYR A 184 5.72 8.46 -13.97
CA TYR A 184 7.14 8.79 -14.05
C TYR A 184 7.84 8.64 -12.69
N GLY A 185 7.21 9.07 -11.59
CA GLY A 185 7.73 8.84 -10.25
C GLY A 185 7.88 7.35 -9.93
N SER A 186 6.88 6.54 -10.27
CA SER A 186 6.95 5.07 -10.10
C SER A 186 7.99 4.42 -11.02
N TYR A 187 8.11 4.92 -12.25
CA TYR A 187 9.14 4.53 -13.20
C TYR A 187 10.54 4.82 -12.65
N LEU A 188 10.78 6.00 -12.05
CA LEU A 188 12.07 6.37 -11.47
C LEU A 188 12.45 5.44 -10.32
N LEU A 189 11.50 5.19 -9.40
CA LEU A 189 11.70 4.23 -8.31
C LEU A 189 12.15 2.87 -8.84
N LYS A 190 11.50 2.37 -9.91
CA LYS A 190 11.91 1.11 -10.53
C LYS A 190 13.23 1.22 -11.29
N ARG A 191 13.47 2.33 -11.99
CA ARG A 191 14.71 2.58 -12.76
C ARG A 191 15.93 2.56 -11.85
N TYR A 192 15.79 3.08 -10.63
CA TYR A 192 16.83 3.11 -9.61
C TYR A 192 17.24 1.71 -9.14
N THR A 193 16.35 0.71 -9.20
CA THR A 193 16.73 -0.68 -8.88
C THR A 193 17.53 -1.38 -9.99
N GLN A 194 17.88 -0.66 -11.07
CA GLN A 194 18.61 -1.17 -12.23
C GLN A 194 18.00 -2.48 -12.80
N PRO A 195 16.72 -2.49 -13.22
CA PRO A 195 16.04 -3.70 -13.65
C PRO A 195 16.66 -4.30 -14.93
N PRO A 196 16.43 -5.59 -15.23
CA PRO A 196 16.93 -6.23 -16.45
C PRO A 196 16.55 -5.43 -17.71
N GLY A 197 17.50 -5.26 -18.63
CA GLY A 197 17.33 -4.42 -19.82
C GLY A 197 17.74 -2.96 -19.64
N THR A 198 18.36 -2.61 -18.50
CA THR A 198 19.00 -1.31 -18.24
C THR A 198 20.49 -1.47 -17.95
N GLY A 199 21.28 -0.41 -18.11
CA GLY A 199 22.73 -0.39 -17.86
C GLY A 199 23.57 -0.13 -19.11
N PRO A 200 24.91 -0.23 -19.02
CA PRO A 200 25.82 0.21 -20.05
C PRO A 200 25.57 -0.52 -21.36
N GLY A 201 25.48 0.23 -22.44
CA GLY A 201 25.14 -0.31 -23.77
C GLY A 201 23.65 -0.50 -24.03
N THR A 202 22.77 -0.06 -23.12
CA THR A 202 21.32 0.03 -23.36
C THR A 202 20.88 1.49 -23.54
N TRP A 203 19.63 1.70 -23.95
CA TRP A 203 19.00 3.04 -23.98
C TRP A 203 18.92 3.70 -22.59
N TRP A 204 19.05 2.91 -21.52
CA TRP A 204 19.06 3.36 -20.13
C TRP A 204 20.43 3.10 -19.51
N ASP A 205 21.45 3.79 -20.02
CA ASP A 205 22.86 3.50 -19.76
C ASP A 205 23.33 3.68 -18.30
N THR A 206 22.71 4.61 -17.58
CA THR A 206 23.16 5.09 -16.26
C THR A 206 23.22 3.96 -15.24
N ARG A 207 24.27 3.94 -14.42
CA ARG A 207 24.52 2.93 -13.37
C ARG A 207 24.01 3.40 -12.01
N PHE A 208 22.70 3.37 -11.81
CA PHE A 208 22.12 3.75 -10.52
C PHE A 208 22.51 2.77 -9.41
N ASP A 209 22.74 1.49 -9.75
CA ASP A 209 23.22 0.46 -8.83
C ASP A 209 24.56 0.81 -8.15
N LEU A 210 25.38 1.67 -8.76
CA LEU A 210 26.64 2.14 -8.19
C LEU A 210 26.48 3.37 -7.28
N MET A 211 25.31 4.04 -7.31
CA MET A 211 25.01 5.20 -6.50
C MET A 211 24.34 4.78 -5.20
N LYS A 212 25.04 4.89 -4.06
CA LYS A 212 24.54 4.38 -2.77
C LYS A 212 24.20 2.87 -2.83
N PRO A 213 25.18 2.02 -3.18
CA PRO A 213 24.94 0.63 -3.53
C PRO A 213 24.36 -0.17 -2.36
N VAL A 214 23.41 -1.07 -2.66
CA VAL A 214 22.89 -2.06 -1.71
C VAL A 214 24.04 -2.97 -1.24
N GLY A 215 24.05 -3.32 0.05
CA GLY A 215 25.06 -4.17 0.67
C GLY A 215 26.39 -3.45 0.97
N ARG A 216 26.39 -2.11 0.98
CA ARG A 216 27.56 -1.27 1.25
C ARG A 216 27.20 -0.09 2.15
N VAL A 217 28.20 0.42 2.86
CA VAL A 217 28.09 1.69 3.58
C VAL A 217 28.23 2.84 2.59
N SER A 218 27.33 3.81 2.69
CA SER A 218 27.34 5.06 1.92
C SER A 218 27.28 6.24 2.87
N GLN A 219 28.05 7.29 2.60
CA GLN A 219 27.96 8.53 3.35
C GLN A 219 26.77 9.34 2.82
N ILE A 220 25.70 9.42 3.58
CA ILE A 220 24.48 10.14 3.21
C ILE A 220 24.46 11.48 3.92
N GLN A 221 24.26 12.56 3.17
CA GLN A 221 24.18 13.91 3.73
C GLN A 221 22.90 14.10 4.56
N TYR A 222 22.99 14.91 5.61
CA TYR A 222 21.80 15.34 6.35
C TYR A 222 21.02 16.46 5.64
N HIS A 223 21.70 17.26 4.82
CA HIS A 223 21.13 18.46 4.21
C HIS A 223 21.93 18.82 2.93
N PRO A 224 21.35 19.55 1.95
CA PRO A 224 22.11 20.11 0.82
C PRO A 224 23.30 20.99 1.24
N ASN A 225 23.21 21.60 2.42
CA ASN A 225 24.32 22.31 3.04
C ASN A 225 25.34 21.31 3.58
N ILE A 226 26.48 21.18 2.90
CA ILE A 226 27.54 20.23 3.26
C ILE A 226 28.10 20.43 4.67
N ALA A 227 27.97 21.63 5.26
CA ALA A 227 28.41 21.91 6.63
C ALA A 227 27.59 21.14 7.69
N CYS A 228 26.40 20.65 7.32
CA CYS A 228 25.59 19.80 8.19
C CYS A 228 26.15 18.37 8.35
N GLY A 229 27.13 17.98 7.54
CA GLY A 229 27.78 16.68 7.62
C GLY A 229 26.97 15.52 7.03
N THR A 230 27.41 14.31 7.35
CA THR A 230 26.92 13.05 6.80
C THR A 230 26.69 12.01 7.90
N GLN A 231 25.91 10.97 7.55
CA GLN A 231 25.79 9.73 8.29
C GLN A 231 26.34 8.58 7.44
N ASP A 232 27.11 7.69 8.05
CA ASP A 232 27.46 6.42 7.42
C ASP A 232 26.25 5.47 7.51
N VAL A 233 25.69 5.11 6.35
CA VAL A 233 24.48 4.28 6.25
C VAL A 233 24.79 3.02 5.46
N TYR A 234 24.64 1.85 6.09
CA TYR A 234 24.65 0.57 5.38
C TYR A 234 23.31 0.36 4.66
N ILE A 235 23.31 0.39 3.33
CA ILE A 235 22.07 0.27 2.53
C ILE A 235 21.69 -1.21 2.44
N GLU A 236 20.63 -1.62 3.14
CA GLU A 236 20.27 -3.05 3.29
C GLU A 236 19.46 -3.59 2.12
N ASN A 237 18.65 -2.76 1.44
CA ASN A 237 17.67 -3.22 0.46
C ASN A 237 17.42 -2.24 -0.69
N GLN A 238 16.70 -2.70 -1.73
CA GLN A 238 16.46 -1.93 -2.96
C GLN A 238 15.49 -0.76 -2.75
N ALA A 239 14.49 -0.92 -1.89
CA ALA A 239 13.52 0.13 -1.57
C ALA A 239 14.21 1.34 -0.93
N THR A 240 15.09 1.10 0.04
CA THR A 240 15.86 2.15 0.71
C THR A 240 16.85 2.82 -0.25
N HIS A 241 17.51 2.03 -1.10
CA HIS A 241 18.34 2.56 -2.17
C HIS A 241 17.55 3.51 -3.10
N ALA A 242 16.39 3.07 -3.60
CA ALA A 242 15.55 3.88 -4.47
C ALA A 242 15.04 5.16 -3.78
N LEU A 243 14.69 5.10 -2.50
CA LEU A 243 14.26 6.26 -1.71
C LEU A 243 15.38 7.30 -1.53
N TYR A 244 16.63 6.87 -1.33
CA TYR A 244 17.77 7.79 -1.27
C TYR A 244 18.19 8.33 -2.64
N LEU A 245 17.86 7.66 -3.74
CA LEU A 245 18.04 8.26 -5.07
C LEU A 245 16.92 9.26 -5.39
N TYR A 246 15.71 9.02 -4.90
CA TYR A 246 14.58 9.92 -5.06
C TYR A 246 14.69 11.18 -4.17
N THR A 247 15.07 11.01 -2.90
CA THR A 247 15.31 12.11 -1.95
C THR A 247 16.63 11.89 -1.20
N PRO A 248 17.72 12.57 -1.60
CA PRO A 248 19.09 12.16 -1.27
C PRO A 248 19.61 12.57 0.11
N TYR A 249 18.72 12.69 1.10
CA TYR A 249 19.08 13.11 2.46
C TYR A 249 18.52 12.17 3.52
N THR A 250 19.30 11.93 4.57
CA THR A 250 18.87 11.20 5.77
C THR A 250 18.52 12.20 6.87
N PRO A 251 17.50 11.96 7.71
CA PRO A 251 17.20 12.86 8.81
C PRO A 251 18.34 12.86 9.86
N ASN A 252 18.59 14.02 10.46
CA ASN A 252 19.41 14.12 11.66
C ASN A 252 18.57 13.85 12.92
N SER A 253 19.20 13.86 14.10
CA SER A 253 18.53 13.62 15.38
C SER A 253 17.41 14.65 15.66
N ALA A 254 17.61 15.92 15.31
CA ALA A 254 16.60 16.96 15.47
C ALA A 254 15.35 16.71 14.61
N ALA A 255 15.53 16.30 13.34
CA ALA A 255 14.43 15.94 12.45
C ALA A 255 13.62 14.73 12.97
N LEU A 256 14.30 13.73 13.54
CA LEU A 256 13.68 12.54 14.15
C LEU A 256 12.95 12.89 15.46
N ALA A 257 13.52 13.75 16.31
CA ALA A 257 12.88 14.17 17.56
C ALA A 257 11.63 15.05 17.33
N ALA A 258 11.57 15.76 16.19
CA ALA A 258 10.49 16.70 15.90
C ALA A 258 9.15 16.06 15.50
N GLY A 259 9.04 14.75 15.28
CA GLY A 259 7.76 14.12 14.95
C GLY A 259 7.21 14.57 13.60
N TYR A 260 6.20 15.42 13.58
CA TYR A 260 5.71 16.13 12.37
C TYR A 260 6.15 17.59 12.29
N SER A 261 6.75 18.12 13.35
CA SER A 261 7.22 19.50 13.46
C SER A 261 8.56 19.70 12.74
N THR A 262 9.02 20.95 12.77
CA THR A 262 10.32 21.37 12.25
C THR A 262 11.42 21.07 13.25
N GLY A 263 12.54 20.51 12.77
CA GLY A 263 13.79 20.37 13.51
C GLY A 263 14.67 21.62 13.40
N ASP A 264 15.98 21.42 13.30
CA ASP A 264 16.98 22.48 13.16
C ASP A 264 17.32 22.81 11.68
N GLY A 265 18.29 23.71 11.47
CA GLY A 265 18.75 24.12 10.14
C GLY A 265 19.47 23.03 9.32
N CYS A 266 19.73 21.86 9.90
CA CYS A 266 20.33 20.71 9.23
C CYS A 266 19.35 19.54 9.05
N SER A 267 18.08 19.76 9.38
CA SER A 267 17.04 18.75 9.32
C SER A 267 16.54 18.54 7.89
N ALA A 268 16.62 17.31 7.38
CA ALA A 268 15.92 16.87 6.17
C ALA A 268 14.70 16.01 6.52
N TYR A 269 13.61 16.25 5.78
CA TYR A 269 12.32 15.64 6.09
C TYR A 269 11.87 14.58 5.09
N GLY A 270 12.50 14.45 3.91
CA GLY A 270 12.02 13.56 2.84
C GLY A 270 11.81 12.10 3.30
N ASN A 271 12.91 11.38 3.56
CA ASN A 271 12.86 9.98 3.99
C ASN A 271 12.19 9.80 5.37
N ARG A 272 12.34 10.79 6.25
CA ARG A 272 11.68 10.85 7.55
C ARG A 272 10.15 10.91 7.42
N ASN A 273 9.64 11.77 6.55
CA ASN A 273 8.22 11.90 6.27
C ASN A 273 7.67 10.67 5.56
N PHE A 274 8.45 10.05 4.65
CA PHE A 274 8.05 8.76 4.07
C PHE A 274 7.78 7.74 5.18
N PHE A 275 8.74 7.54 6.08
CA PHE A 275 8.61 6.60 7.19
C PHE A 275 7.42 6.95 8.09
N ASN A 276 7.27 8.21 8.47
CA ASN A 276 6.16 8.67 9.30
C ASN A 276 4.80 8.38 8.67
N TYR A 277 4.58 8.88 7.46
CA TYR A 277 3.30 8.72 6.78
C TYR A 277 2.98 7.24 6.53
N TYR A 278 3.97 6.43 6.13
CA TYR A 278 3.73 5.00 5.97
C TYR A 278 3.31 4.34 7.28
N THR A 279 4.05 4.63 8.36
CA THR A 279 3.79 4.07 9.69
C THR A 279 2.43 4.46 10.23
N ASP A 280 2.09 5.75 10.19
CA ASP A 280 0.80 6.29 10.63
C ASP A 280 -0.39 5.69 9.86
N TRP A 281 -0.20 5.39 8.58
CA TRP A 281 -1.31 5.03 7.70
C TRP A 281 -1.49 3.53 7.53
N PHE A 282 -0.40 2.78 7.57
CA PHE A 282 -0.37 1.39 7.17
C PHE A 282 0.33 0.47 8.19
N GLY A 283 0.87 1.04 9.27
CA GLY A 283 1.64 0.32 10.29
C GLY A 283 3.11 0.15 9.90
N SER A 284 3.79 -0.79 10.57
CA SER A 284 5.23 -1.04 10.42
C SER A 284 5.74 -0.99 8.98
N THR A 285 6.87 -0.32 8.77
CA THR A 285 7.61 -0.35 7.49
C THR A 285 8.44 -1.63 7.32
N GLN A 286 8.43 -2.52 8.29
CA GLN A 286 9.08 -3.82 8.23
C GLN A 286 8.01 -4.90 8.14
N ALA A 287 8.20 -5.85 7.21
CA ALA A 287 7.35 -7.03 7.15
C ALA A 287 7.37 -7.77 8.49
N SER A 288 6.20 -8.24 8.92
CA SER A 288 6.06 -9.05 10.13
C SER A 288 6.94 -10.30 9.98
N VAL A 289 7.89 -10.47 10.90
CA VAL A 289 8.67 -11.71 11.01
C VAL A 289 7.67 -12.85 11.24
N PRO A 290 7.73 -13.96 10.46
CA PRO A 290 6.88 -15.09 10.71
C PRO A 290 7.04 -15.57 12.14
N ALA A 291 5.93 -15.61 12.88
CA ALA A 291 5.91 -16.04 14.27
C ALA A 291 5.25 -17.41 14.34
N ILE A 292 5.88 -18.36 15.05
CA ILE A 292 5.25 -19.64 15.34
C ILE A 292 4.04 -19.37 16.24
N THR A 293 2.84 -19.73 15.79
CA THR A 293 1.59 -19.60 16.56
C THR A 293 1.23 -20.91 17.25
N ALA A 294 1.71 -22.04 16.75
CA ALA A 294 1.69 -23.32 17.45
C ALA A 294 2.90 -24.17 17.02
N TYR A 295 3.59 -24.79 17.99
CA TYR A 295 4.65 -25.73 17.67
C TYR A 295 4.07 -27.05 17.14
N PRO A 296 4.79 -27.76 16.26
CA PRO A 296 4.44 -29.14 15.91
C PRO A 296 4.37 -30.00 17.16
N ALA A 297 3.43 -30.93 17.20
CA ALA A 297 3.25 -31.85 18.31
C ALA A 297 3.32 -33.29 17.83
N ILE A 298 4.04 -34.14 18.57
CA ILE A 298 3.98 -35.59 18.39
C ILE A 298 3.10 -36.17 19.49
N THR A 299 2.09 -36.94 19.11
CA THR A 299 1.16 -37.59 20.03
C THR A 299 1.20 -39.11 19.89
N GLY A 300 0.83 -39.81 20.95
CA GLY A 300 0.91 -41.27 21.08
C GLY A 300 1.89 -41.70 22.18
N THR A 301 1.86 -42.99 22.53
CA THR A 301 2.76 -43.56 23.55
C THR A 301 3.93 -44.25 22.86
N ALA A 302 5.16 -43.84 23.21
CA ALA A 302 6.36 -44.44 22.63
C ALA A 302 6.51 -45.90 23.07
N ARG A 303 6.28 -46.84 22.15
CA ARG A 303 6.44 -48.28 22.37
C ARG A 303 7.00 -48.94 21.11
N VAL A 304 7.89 -49.91 21.30
CA VAL A 304 8.49 -50.67 20.18
C VAL A 304 7.39 -51.29 19.32
N GLY A 305 7.45 -51.03 18.01
CA GLY A 305 6.48 -51.50 17.03
C GLY A 305 5.21 -50.65 16.90
N SER A 306 5.09 -49.52 17.63
CA SER A 306 3.96 -48.58 17.49
C SER A 306 4.34 -47.33 16.69
N THR A 307 3.36 -46.76 15.99
CA THR A 307 3.49 -45.51 15.22
C THR A 307 2.98 -44.32 16.03
N LEU A 308 3.75 -43.24 16.08
CA LEU A 308 3.33 -41.96 16.66
C LEU A 308 2.72 -41.05 15.59
N THR A 309 1.83 -40.16 16.00
CA THR A 309 1.18 -39.19 15.12
C THR A 309 1.86 -37.83 15.24
N ALA A 310 2.20 -37.22 14.10
CA ALA A 310 2.70 -35.85 14.06
C ALA A 310 1.59 -34.88 13.63
N GLY A 311 1.42 -33.80 14.38
CA GLY A 311 0.65 -32.62 14.00
C GLY A 311 1.59 -31.50 13.57
N ASN A 312 1.27 -30.86 12.45
CA ASN A 312 2.02 -29.69 11.99
C ASN A 312 1.82 -28.51 12.95
N GLY A 313 2.87 -27.71 13.12
CA GLY A 313 2.75 -26.40 13.74
C GLY A 313 2.02 -25.41 12.83
N THR A 314 1.62 -24.28 13.39
CA THR A 314 1.10 -23.14 12.64
C THR A 314 1.99 -21.93 12.86
N TYR A 315 2.01 -21.03 11.89
CA TYR A 315 2.71 -19.75 11.98
C TYR A 315 1.84 -18.64 11.43
N SER A 316 2.09 -17.41 11.87
CA SER A 316 1.50 -16.18 11.34
C SER A 316 2.55 -15.39 10.56
N GLY A 317 2.11 -14.62 9.56
CA GLY A 317 3.01 -13.88 8.68
C GLY A 317 3.52 -14.74 7.51
N SER A 318 3.80 -14.11 6.38
CA SER A 318 4.35 -14.80 5.20
C SER A 318 5.87 -14.77 5.26
N PRO A 319 6.57 -15.92 5.20
CA PRO A 319 8.01 -15.89 4.99
C PRO A 319 8.30 -15.22 3.64
N THR A 320 9.16 -14.20 3.67
CA THR A 320 9.71 -13.63 2.45
C THR A 320 10.81 -14.58 1.97
N SER A 321 10.52 -15.34 0.91
CA SER A 321 11.53 -16.06 0.14
C SER A 321 12.39 -15.11 -0.69
#